data_AF-A0A1H4CIM9-F1
#
_entry.id   AF-A0A1H4CIM9-F1
#
_cell.length_a   1.000
_cell.length_b   1.000
_cell.length_c   1.000
_cell.angle_alpha   90.00
_cell.angle_beta   90.00
_cell.angle_gamma   90.00
#
_symmetry.space_group_name_H-M   'P 1'
#
loop_
_entity.id
_entity.type
_entity.pdbx_description
1 polymer ?
#
loop_
_entity_poly.entity_id
_entity_poly.type
_entity_poly.pdbx_seq_one_letter_code
_entity_poly.pdbx_strand_id
1 'polypeptide(L)'
;MSIEKIIQFVQSSQYEQMNSTGAKIHLLRQVIGEYQSSLGLQRLEWTEHGVVGKFLANKHYDMKNPQLFDLLENHGVLSKVVRIKLKQLNETEKLLLQEFSTAGNAYLRFTPIRGIGGHSEEELSVYRKNLTNKNIYDLLGQWKHYKRIYSSFVEQWESIRNLACKEMLRTNQHKVTLSVGKLSVVIPDPNIDTDAAYKMGGGKLLQRSGKINMEQVRLYAARGYFSLSQVYEHLYVKNIQTKYLLLTLISERNMMEGLVQQNNKYSWINIQSEATWKE
;
A
#
# COMPACT_ATOMS: atom_id res chain seq x y z
N MET A 1 17.05 16.84 19.56
CA MET A 1 15.71 17.11 18.96
C MET A 1 15.40 16.05 17.89
N SER A 2 14.13 15.83 17.51
CA SER A 2 13.78 14.78 16.53
C SER A 2 14.10 15.16 15.08
N ILE A 3 14.09 16.47 14.77
CA ILE A 3 14.57 17.00 13.47
C ILE A 3 16.07 16.69 13.29
N GLU A 4 16.89 16.88 14.32
CA GLU A 4 18.34 16.56 14.25
C GLU A 4 18.57 15.06 14.01
N LYS A 5 17.78 14.19 14.64
CA LYS A 5 17.89 12.73 14.43
C LYS A 5 17.58 12.32 12.99
N ILE A 6 16.54 12.89 12.37
CA ILE A 6 16.23 12.58 10.96
C ILE A 6 17.31 13.15 10.03
N ILE A 7 17.88 14.31 10.35
CA ILE A 7 18.99 14.91 9.61
C ILE A 7 20.22 14.00 9.69
N GLN A 8 20.58 13.55 10.90
CA GLN A 8 21.70 12.64 11.13
C GLN A 8 21.53 11.34 10.37
N PHE A 9 20.35 10.70 10.43
CA PHE A 9 20.07 9.45 9.71
C PHE A 9 20.32 9.59 8.20
N VAL A 10 19.92 10.71 7.63
CA VAL A 10 20.09 10.98 6.20
C VAL A 10 21.55 11.34 5.87
N GLN A 11 22.21 12.17 6.69
CA GLN A 11 23.59 12.62 6.47
C GLN A 11 24.63 11.52 6.73
N SER A 12 24.34 10.54 7.58
CA SER A 12 25.22 9.41 7.87
C SER A 12 25.02 8.23 6.91
N SER A 13 24.47 8.48 5.72
CA SER A 13 24.17 7.47 4.67
C SER A 13 23.27 6.30 5.11
N GLN A 14 22.59 6.34 6.26
CA GLN A 14 21.69 5.25 6.68
C GLN A 14 20.47 5.14 5.75
N TYR A 15 19.95 6.27 5.27
CA TYR A 15 18.88 6.28 4.26
C TYR A 15 19.31 5.63 2.94
N GLU A 16 20.54 5.88 2.51
CA GLU A 16 21.12 5.29 1.30
C GLU A 16 21.29 3.77 1.47
N GLN A 17 21.89 3.34 2.59
CA GLN A 17 22.03 1.92 2.94
C GLN A 17 20.69 1.19 3.03
N MET A 18 19.68 1.83 3.61
CA MET A 18 18.31 1.31 3.64
C MET A 18 17.79 1.05 2.23
N ASN A 19 17.88 2.05 1.34
CA ASN A 19 17.46 1.88 -0.04
C ASN A 19 18.27 0.78 -0.73
N SER A 20 19.58 0.64 -0.43
CA SER A 20 20.52 -0.27 -1.14
C SER A 20 20.20 -1.69 -0.81
N THR A 21 19.99 -1.92 0.48
CA THR A 21 19.50 -3.18 1.01
C THR A 21 18.15 -3.52 0.39
N GLY A 22 17.23 -2.55 0.27
CA GLY A 22 15.94 -2.74 -0.40
C GLY A 22 16.07 -3.17 -1.87
N ALA A 23 16.98 -2.55 -2.63
CA ALA A 23 17.26 -2.92 -4.01
C ALA A 23 17.89 -4.32 -4.12
N LYS A 24 18.84 -4.67 -3.25
CA LYS A 24 19.43 -6.02 -3.17
C LYS A 24 18.38 -7.09 -2.87
N ILE A 25 17.46 -6.83 -1.93
CA ILE A 25 16.32 -7.72 -1.64
C ILE A 25 15.45 -7.92 -2.89
N HIS A 26 15.17 -6.84 -3.64
CA HIS A 26 14.39 -6.91 -4.86
C HIS A 26 15.06 -7.78 -5.93
N LEU A 27 16.35 -7.56 -6.16
CA LEU A 27 17.15 -8.36 -7.11
C LEU A 27 17.20 -9.83 -6.73
N LEU A 28 17.47 -10.14 -5.45
CA LEU A 28 17.45 -11.52 -4.96
C LEU A 28 16.08 -12.16 -5.18
N ARG A 29 14.99 -11.45 -4.87
CA ARG A 29 13.63 -11.93 -5.12
C ARG A 29 13.38 -12.20 -6.61
N GLN A 30 13.89 -11.36 -7.50
CA GLN A 30 13.78 -11.56 -8.95
C GLN A 30 14.50 -12.84 -9.37
N VAL A 31 15.78 -13.00 -9.03
CA VAL A 31 16.60 -14.17 -9.42
C VAL A 31 16.04 -15.48 -8.84
N ILE A 32 15.63 -15.47 -7.56
CA ILE A 32 15.00 -16.63 -6.92
C ILE A 32 13.66 -16.96 -7.62
N GLY A 33 12.90 -15.94 -8.03
CA GLY A 33 11.67 -16.12 -8.79
C GLY A 33 11.91 -16.72 -10.18
N GLU A 34 12.94 -16.26 -10.89
CA GLU A 34 13.35 -16.81 -12.18
C GLU A 34 13.76 -18.29 -12.04
N TYR A 35 14.51 -18.64 -11.00
CA TYR A 35 14.83 -20.04 -10.67
C TYR A 35 13.57 -20.87 -10.41
N GLN A 36 12.63 -20.41 -9.58
CA GLN A 36 11.40 -21.16 -9.34
C GLN A 36 10.54 -21.28 -10.62
N SER A 37 10.52 -20.23 -11.45
CA SER A 37 9.79 -20.23 -12.72
C SER A 37 10.38 -21.22 -13.72
N SER A 38 11.71 -21.40 -13.76
CA SER A 38 12.34 -22.39 -14.65
C SER A 38 12.02 -23.83 -14.25
N LEU A 39 11.67 -24.07 -12.98
CA LEU A 39 11.14 -25.34 -12.50
C LEU A 39 9.65 -25.54 -12.79
N GLY A 40 8.94 -24.51 -13.28
CA GLY A 40 7.50 -24.56 -13.55
C GLY A 40 6.62 -24.63 -12.28
N LEU A 41 7.17 -24.28 -11.11
CA LEU A 41 6.48 -24.45 -9.83
C LEU A 41 5.73 -23.19 -9.41
N GLN A 42 4.43 -23.29 -9.16
CA GLN A 42 3.63 -22.17 -8.67
C GLN A 42 3.99 -21.78 -7.23
N ARG A 43 4.29 -22.77 -6.39
CA ARG A 43 4.76 -22.61 -5.00
C ARG A 43 5.96 -23.52 -4.79
N LEU A 44 7.02 -22.99 -4.18
CA LEU A 44 8.19 -23.76 -3.78
C LEU A 44 8.57 -23.38 -2.36
N GLU A 45 8.76 -24.40 -1.54
CA GLU A 45 9.15 -24.26 -0.14
C GLU A 45 10.58 -24.76 0.06
N TRP A 46 11.41 -23.92 0.67
CA TRP A 46 12.77 -24.27 1.10
C TRP A 46 12.75 -24.39 2.63
N THR A 47 12.30 -25.55 3.11
CA THR A 47 12.04 -25.80 4.54
C THR A 47 13.26 -25.56 5.42
N GLU A 48 14.44 -26.00 5.01
CA GLU A 48 15.71 -25.78 5.74
C GLU A 48 16.04 -24.29 5.92
N HIS A 49 15.61 -23.45 4.98
CA HIS A 49 15.81 -22.01 5.04
C HIS A 49 14.62 -21.28 5.68
N GLY A 50 13.50 -21.97 5.91
CA GLY A 50 12.26 -21.39 6.41
C GLY A 50 11.68 -20.35 5.46
N VAL A 51 11.83 -20.54 4.15
CA VAL A 51 11.41 -19.60 3.09
C VAL A 51 10.45 -20.29 2.13
N VAL A 52 9.49 -19.51 1.63
CA VAL A 52 8.54 -19.95 0.60
C VAL A 52 8.44 -18.90 -0.50
N GLY A 53 8.53 -19.38 -1.73
CA GLY A 53 8.28 -18.62 -2.96
C GLY A 53 6.91 -18.98 -3.53
N LYS A 54 6.12 -17.99 -3.94
CA LYS A 54 4.82 -18.23 -4.59
C LYS A 54 4.48 -17.21 -5.66
N PHE A 55 3.92 -17.70 -6.75
CA PHE A 55 3.31 -16.88 -7.79
C PHE A 55 1.81 -16.72 -7.52
N LEU A 56 1.38 -15.47 -7.39
CA LEU A 56 -0.03 -15.12 -7.24
C LEU A 56 -0.51 -14.34 -8.46
N ALA A 57 -1.66 -14.74 -9.00
CA ALA A 57 -2.37 -13.96 -9.99
C ALA A 57 -3.00 -12.73 -9.29
N ASN A 58 -2.56 -11.54 -9.66
CA ASN A 58 -3.14 -10.29 -9.18
C ASN A 58 -4.03 -9.69 -10.27
N LYS A 59 -5.35 -9.84 -10.09
CA LYS A 59 -6.36 -9.29 -10.99
C LYS A 59 -6.56 -7.80 -10.69
N HIS A 60 -6.37 -6.96 -11.70
CA HIS A 60 -6.70 -5.55 -11.66
C HIS A 60 -8.07 -5.35 -12.28
N TYR A 61 -9.02 -4.87 -11.48
CA TYR A 61 -10.40 -4.67 -11.91
C TYR A 61 -10.66 -3.24 -12.37
N ASP A 62 -11.66 -3.07 -13.24
CA ASP A 62 -12.19 -1.76 -13.57
C ASP A 62 -13.05 -1.19 -12.44
N MET A 63 -12.40 -0.42 -11.56
CA MET A 63 -13.08 0.26 -10.46
C MET A 63 -13.89 1.50 -10.89
N LYS A 64 -13.96 1.80 -12.20
CA LYS A 64 -14.75 2.89 -12.77
C LYS A 64 -15.93 2.40 -13.63
N ASN A 65 -16.30 1.13 -13.53
CA ASN A 65 -17.45 0.60 -14.25
C ASN A 65 -18.76 1.28 -13.81
N PRO A 66 -19.49 1.99 -14.71
CA PRO A 66 -20.78 2.61 -14.41
C PRO A 66 -21.80 1.67 -13.74
N GLN A 67 -21.90 0.43 -14.22
CA GLN A 67 -22.87 -0.54 -13.69
C GLN A 67 -22.63 -0.87 -12.22
N LEU A 68 -21.37 -0.82 -11.78
CA LEU A 68 -21.04 -1.03 -10.37
C LEU A 68 -21.45 0.18 -9.52
N PHE A 69 -21.37 1.40 -10.05
CA PHE A 69 -21.90 2.59 -9.36
C PHE A 69 -23.42 2.50 -9.26
N ASP A 70 -24.10 2.14 -10.34
CA ASP A 70 -25.55 1.99 -10.38
C ASP A 70 -26.03 0.91 -9.37
N LEU A 71 -25.34 -0.23 -9.30
CA LEU A 71 -25.64 -1.27 -8.31
C LEU A 71 -25.57 -0.70 -6.88
N LEU A 72 -24.50 0.01 -6.54
CA LEU A 72 -24.27 0.54 -5.20
C LEU A 72 -25.23 1.70 -4.87
N GLU A 73 -25.66 2.46 -5.88
CA GLU A 73 -26.68 3.51 -5.74
C GLU A 73 -28.07 2.90 -5.49
N ASN A 74 -28.44 1.86 -6.25
CA ASN A 74 -29.72 1.17 -6.08
C ASN A 74 -29.89 0.53 -4.69
N HIS A 75 -28.78 0.13 -4.06
CA HIS A 75 -28.78 -0.36 -2.67
C HIS A 75 -28.59 0.75 -1.63
N GLY A 76 -28.54 2.02 -2.04
CA GLY A 76 -28.46 3.18 -1.14
C GLY A 76 -27.11 3.33 -0.40
N VAL A 77 -26.05 2.65 -0.85
CA VAL A 77 -24.75 2.63 -0.16
C VAL A 77 -23.65 3.41 -0.86
N LEU A 78 -23.94 4.01 -2.03
CA LEU A 78 -22.91 4.58 -2.90
C LEU A 78 -22.02 5.60 -2.17
N SER A 79 -22.62 6.53 -1.41
CA SER A 79 -21.88 7.54 -0.64
C SER A 79 -20.99 6.92 0.45
N LYS A 80 -21.28 5.71 0.92
CA LYS A 80 -20.54 5.04 2.00
C LYS A 80 -19.33 4.25 1.49
N VAL A 81 -19.37 3.84 0.24
CA VAL A 81 -18.34 2.95 -0.35
C VAL A 81 -17.44 3.65 -1.35
N VAL A 82 -17.72 4.90 -1.69
CA VAL A 82 -16.87 5.75 -2.54
C VAL A 82 -15.95 6.61 -1.69
N ARG A 83 -14.75 6.91 -2.19
CA ARG A 83 -13.84 7.93 -1.64
C ARG A 83 -13.60 9.02 -2.68
N ILE A 84 -13.67 10.27 -2.27
CA ILE A 84 -13.35 11.44 -3.10
C ILE A 84 -12.17 12.20 -2.49
N LYS A 85 -11.28 12.64 -3.37
CA LYS A 85 -10.20 13.57 -3.06
C LYS A 85 -10.53 14.96 -3.59
N LEU A 86 -10.20 16.01 -2.84
CA LEU A 86 -10.52 17.40 -3.19
C LEU A 86 -10.03 17.77 -4.60
N LYS A 87 -8.84 17.31 -5.02
CA LYS A 87 -8.30 17.57 -6.37
C LYS A 87 -9.09 16.95 -7.52
N GLN A 88 -10.01 16.03 -7.25
CA GLN A 88 -10.84 15.35 -8.26
C GLN A 88 -12.14 16.10 -8.55
N LEU A 89 -12.41 17.17 -7.81
CA LEU A 89 -13.54 18.06 -7.99
C LEU A 89 -13.19 19.22 -8.92
N ASN A 90 -14.19 19.82 -9.57
CA ASN A 90 -14.00 21.08 -10.29
C ASN A 90 -13.96 22.28 -9.31
N GLU A 91 -13.62 23.48 -9.78
CA GLU A 91 -13.43 24.65 -8.89
C GLU A 91 -14.70 25.03 -8.13
N THR A 92 -15.88 24.95 -8.75
CA THR A 92 -17.15 25.23 -8.08
C THR A 92 -17.43 24.22 -6.96
N GLU A 93 -17.23 22.94 -7.22
CA GLU A 93 -17.43 21.87 -6.25
C GLU A 93 -16.40 21.94 -5.12
N LYS A 94 -15.16 22.34 -5.42
CA LYS A 94 -14.14 22.56 -4.39
C LYS A 94 -14.60 23.63 -3.41
N LEU A 95 -15.09 24.77 -3.90
CA LEU A 95 -15.55 25.87 -3.04
C LEU A 95 -16.70 25.41 -2.13
N LEU A 96 -17.65 24.65 -2.67
CA LEU A 96 -18.83 24.19 -1.93
C LEU A 96 -18.52 23.05 -0.94
N LEU A 97 -17.59 22.16 -1.28
CA LEU A 97 -17.26 20.97 -0.48
C LEU A 97 -16.04 21.14 0.41
N GLN A 98 -15.40 22.32 0.41
CA GLN A 98 -14.18 22.58 1.18
C GLN A 98 -14.41 22.44 2.69
N GLU A 99 -15.56 22.92 3.19
CA GLU A 99 -15.91 22.83 4.62
C GLU A 99 -16.19 21.38 5.07
N PHE A 100 -16.56 20.51 4.12
CA PHE A 100 -16.78 19.08 4.34
C PHE A 100 -15.54 18.23 4.07
N SER A 101 -14.35 18.85 4.09
CA SER A 101 -13.10 18.14 3.84
C SER A 101 -12.43 17.70 5.13
N THR A 102 -11.97 16.44 5.15
CA THR A 102 -11.12 15.91 6.21
C THR A 102 -9.68 15.92 5.74
N ALA A 103 -8.82 16.63 6.48
CA ALA A 103 -7.40 16.71 6.19
C ALA A 103 -6.74 15.31 6.23
N GLY A 104 -5.85 15.05 5.27
CA GLY A 104 -5.01 13.86 5.33
C GLY A 104 -3.91 13.99 6.38
N ASN A 105 -3.44 12.86 6.92
CA ASN A 105 -2.30 12.85 7.83
C ASN A 105 -1.04 13.35 7.11
N ALA A 106 -0.51 14.48 7.56
CA ALA A 106 0.77 14.99 7.10
C ALA A 106 1.89 13.96 7.35
N TYR A 107 2.84 13.90 6.43
CA TYR A 107 4.01 13.03 6.56
C TYR A 107 5.27 13.73 6.09
N LEU A 108 6.41 13.31 6.61
CA LEU A 108 7.70 13.84 6.20
C LEU A 108 8.23 13.07 4.99
N ARG A 109 8.60 13.79 3.93
CA ARG A 109 9.25 13.24 2.75
C ARG A 109 10.70 13.69 2.70
N PHE A 110 11.61 12.75 2.48
CA PHE A 110 12.97 13.06 2.06
C PHE A 110 13.08 12.98 0.53
N THR A 111 13.75 13.95 -0.08
CA THR A 111 14.06 13.97 -1.50
C THR A 111 15.57 14.15 -1.65
N PRO A 112 16.31 13.09 -2.01
CA PRO A 112 17.75 13.17 -2.23
C PRO A 112 18.10 14.13 -3.38
N ILE A 113 19.32 14.68 -3.36
CA ILE A 113 19.89 15.36 -4.54
C ILE A 113 20.17 14.31 -5.64
N ARG A 114 20.00 14.68 -6.91
CA ARG A 114 20.33 13.78 -8.03
C ARG A 114 21.80 13.33 -7.90
N GLY A 115 22.03 12.02 -7.87
CA GLY A 115 23.37 11.43 -7.70
C GLY A 115 23.83 11.20 -6.25
N ILE A 116 23.09 11.68 -5.24
CA ILE A 116 23.40 11.49 -3.81
C ILE A 116 22.16 10.95 -3.12
N GLY A 117 22.10 9.64 -2.84
CA GLY A 117 21.00 9.01 -2.10
C GLY A 117 20.19 7.96 -2.88
N GLY A 118 20.67 7.55 -4.05
CA GLY A 118 20.30 6.31 -4.73
C GLY A 118 21.55 5.47 -4.98
N HIS A 119 21.40 4.15 -5.06
CA HIS A 119 22.52 3.24 -5.35
C HIS A 119 23.16 3.65 -6.66
N SER A 120 24.48 3.61 -6.75
CA SER A 120 25.09 3.69 -8.07
C SER A 120 24.55 2.51 -8.89
N GLU A 121 24.06 2.82 -10.08
CA GLU A 121 23.56 1.81 -11.01
C GLU A 121 24.66 0.78 -11.32
N GLU A 122 25.92 1.22 -11.23
CA GLU A 122 27.11 0.39 -11.29
C GLU A 122 27.18 -0.65 -10.15
N GLU A 123 26.99 -0.26 -8.88
CA GLU A 123 27.03 -1.19 -7.74
C GLU A 123 25.96 -2.29 -7.86
N LEU A 124 24.74 -1.91 -8.22
CA LEU A 124 23.66 -2.88 -8.41
C LEU A 124 23.91 -3.79 -9.62
N SER A 125 24.50 -3.25 -10.69
CA SER A 125 24.89 -4.03 -11.86
C SER A 125 25.97 -5.05 -11.55
N VAL A 126 27.00 -4.65 -10.80
CA VAL A 126 28.04 -5.56 -10.29
C VAL A 126 27.43 -6.61 -9.37
N TYR A 127 26.58 -6.20 -8.44
CA TYR A 127 25.90 -7.13 -7.53
C TYR A 127 25.06 -8.15 -8.30
N ARG A 128 24.28 -7.71 -9.31
CA ARG A 128 23.48 -8.59 -10.18
C ARG A 128 24.36 -9.63 -10.89
N LYS A 129 25.49 -9.22 -11.47
CA LYS A 129 26.44 -10.15 -12.10
C LYS A 129 26.96 -11.20 -11.11
N ASN A 130 27.19 -10.81 -9.87
CA ASN A 130 27.65 -11.71 -8.81
C ASN A 130 26.57 -12.70 -8.33
N LEU A 131 25.30 -12.51 -8.68
CA LEU A 131 24.22 -13.45 -8.33
C LEU A 131 24.12 -14.63 -9.30
N THR A 132 24.49 -14.44 -10.57
CA THR A 132 24.26 -15.42 -11.65
C THR A 132 24.92 -16.78 -11.40
N ASN A 133 26.02 -16.80 -10.64
CA ASN A 133 26.80 -18.02 -10.36
C ASN A 133 26.54 -18.61 -8.97
N LYS A 134 25.60 -18.06 -8.19
CA LYS A 134 25.32 -18.55 -6.83
C LYS A 134 24.27 -19.66 -6.84
N ASN A 135 24.45 -20.65 -5.97
CA ASN A 135 23.44 -21.66 -5.75
C ASN A 135 22.19 -21.04 -5.07
N ILE A 136 21.05 -21.71 -5.19
CA ILE A 136 19.77 -21.21 -4.65
C ILE A 136 19.80 -20.99 -3.13
N TYR A 137 20.51 -21.84 -2.38
CA TYR A 137 20.59 -21.77 -0.92
C TYR A 137 21.34 -20.51 -0.45
N ASP A 138 22.43 -20.15 -1.12
CA ASP A 138 23.19 -18.92 -0.88
C ASP A 138 22.35 -17.67 -1.17
N LEU A 139 21.52 -17.72 -2.21
CA LEU A 139 20.60 -16.63 -2.55
C LEU A 139 19.55 -16.44 -1.45
N LEU A 140 18.97 -17.53 -0.94
CA LEU A 140 18.00 -17.52 0.15
C LEU A 140 18.62 -17.01 1.45
N GLY A 141 19.84 -17.45 1.77
CA GLY A 141 20.61 -16.97 2.93
C GLY A 141 20.85 -15.45 2.87
N GLN A 142 21.34 -14.95 1.73
CA GLN A 142 21.53 -13.51 1.51
C GLN A 142 20.22 -12.73 1.58
N TRP A 143 19.14 -13.28 1.01
CA TRP A 143 17.83 -12.62 1.05
C TRP A 143 17.35 -12.45 2.50
N LYS A 144 17.45 -13.49 3.34
CA LYS A 144 17.11 -13.40 4.76
C LYS A 144 17.98 -12.38 5.49
N HIS A 145 19.29 -12.39 5.24
CA HIS A 145 20.24 -11.47 5.84
C HIS A 145 19.88 -10.01 5.53
N TYR A 146 19.75 -9.66 4.24
CA TYR A 146 19.40 -8.31 3.84
C TYR A 146 17.99 -7.91 4.29
N LYS A 147 17.01 -8.83 4.29
CA LYS A 147 15.65 -8.55 4.79
C LYS A 147 15.66 -8.10 6.25
N ARG A 148 16.48 -8.72 7.11
CA ARG A 148 16.63 -8.31 8.51
C ARG A 148 17.22 -6.91 8.64
N ILE A 149 18.32 -6.65 7.93
CA ILE A 149 18.98 -5.32 7.93
C ILE A 149 18.00 -4.24 7.46
N TYR A 150 17.31 -4.49 6.34
CA TYR A 150 16.34 -3.55 5.78
C TYR A 150 15.19 -3.26 6.75
N SER A 151 14.66 -4.30 7.41
CA SER A 151 13.55 -4.15 8.35
C SER A 151 13.96 -3.27 9.53
N SER A 152 15.17 -3.47 10.08
CA SER A 152 15.73 -2.60 11.12
C SER A 152 15.84 -1.13 10.67
N PHE A 153 16.36 -0.88 9.46
CA PHE A 153 16.43 0.49 8.94
C PHE A 153 15.05 1.12 8.73
N VAL A 154 14.08 0.36 8.20
CA VAL A 154 12.71 0.86 7.98
C VAL A 154 12.05 1.21 9.30
N GLU A 155 12.18 0.37 10.33
CA GLU A 155 11.64 0.65 11.67
C GLU A 155 12.23 1.92 12.29
N GLN A 156 13.55 2.07 12.21
CA GLN A 156 14.24 3.27 12.68
C GLN A 156 13.79 4.52 11.90
N TRP A 157 13.76 4.42 10.56
CA TRP A 157 13.32 5.49 9.68
C TRP A 157 11.89 5.93 9.99
N GLU A 158 10.93 5.00 10.02
CA GLU A 158 9.51 5.29 10.29
C GLU A 158 9.31 5.95 11.66
N SER A 159 10.00 5.44 12.69
CA SER A 159 9.95 5.99 14.05
C SER A 159 10.43 7.44 14.10
N ILE A 160 11.63 7.71 13.58
CA ILE A 160 12.23 9.04 13.58
C ILE A 160 11.44 10.00 12.68
N ARG A 161 11.00 9.52 11.50
CA ARG A 161 10.25 10.32 10.53
C ARG A 161 8.93 10.83 11.09
N ASN A 162 8.19 9.99 11.83
CA ASN A 162 6.91 10.38 12.42
C ASN A 162 7.09 11.42 13.53
N LEU A 163 8.12 11.29 14.36
CA LEU A 163 8.45 12.28 15.39
C LEU A 163 8.90 13.61 14.78
N ALA A 164 9.82 13.55 13.81
CA ALA A 164 10.31 14.73 13.10
C ALA A 164 9.18 15.47 12.37
N CYS A 165 8.23 14.76 11.76
CA CYS A 165 7.07 15.36 11.12
C CYS A 165 6.22 16.17 12.13
N LYS A 166 5.95 15.61 13.31
CA LYS A 166 5.20 16.31 14.37
C LYS A 166 5.96 17.53 14.88
N GLU A 167 7.26 17.41 15.08
CA GLU A 167 8.11 18.54 15.51
C GLU A 167 8.12 19.67 14.48
N MET A 168 8.34 19.34 13.20
CA MET A 168 8.34 20.31 12.09
C MET A 168 7.00 21.05 11.94
N LEU A 169 5.87 20.35 12.12
CA LEU A 169 4.55 20.98 12.13
C LEU A 169 4.40 21.94 13.31
N ARG A 170 4.83 21.54 14.51
CA ARG A 170 4.75 22.37 15.72
C ARG A 170 5.61 23.62 15.63
N THR A 171 6.77 23.55 14.98
CA THR A 171 7.68 24.69 14.80
C THR A 171 7.42 25.49 13.52
N ASN A 172 6.35 25.18 12.77
CA ASN A 172 6.03 25.77 11.48
C ASN A 172 7.18 25.66 10.43
N GLN A 173 8.06 24.67 10.60
CA GLN A 173 9.20 24.44 9.73
C GLN A 173 8.85 23.39 8.67
N HIS A 174 8.25 23.82 7.56
CA HIS A 174 7.77 22.89 6.52
C HIS A 174 8.87 22.26 5.66
N LYS A 175 10.08 22.84 5.65
CA LYS A 175 11.18 22.40 4.78
C LYS A 175 12.53 22.57 5.46
N VAL A 176 13.42 21.60 5.26
CA VAL A 176 14.84 21.67 5.62
C VAL A 176 15.67 21.28 4.40
N THR A 177 16.60 22.14 4.01
CA THR A 177 17.59 21.84 2.97
C THR A 177 18.85 21.28 3.63
N LEU A 178 19.36 20.18 3.10
CA LEU A 178 20.54 19.47 3.57
C LEU A 178 21.55 19.34 2.43
N SER A 179 22.81 19.06 2.76
CA SER A 179 23.88 18.78 1.78
C SER A 179 23.59 17.59 0.86
N VAL A 180 22.78 16.64 1.33
CA VAL A 180 22.46 15.38 0.64
C VAL A 180 21.02 15.32 0.10
N GLY A 181 20.22 16.37 0.30
CA GLY A 181 18.82 16.38 -0.12
C GLY A 181 17.95 17.42 0.58
N LYS A 182 16.63 17.22 0.55
CA LYS A 182 15.67 18.06 1.28
C LYS A 182 14.67 17.21 2.05
N LEU A 183 14.34 17.67 3.25
CA LEU A 183 13.20 17.18 4.02
C LEU A 183 12.03 18.14 3.82
N SER A 184 10.84 17.62 3.59
CA SER A 184 9.64 18.42 3.34
C SER A 184 8.43 17.76 3.98
N VAL A 185 7.68 18.53 4.77
CA VAL A 185 6.37 18.09 5.26
C VAL A 185 5.40 18.12 4.08
N VAL A 186 4.79 16.97 3.79
CA VAL A 186 3.79 16.82 2.75
C VAL A 186 2.42 16.75 3.41
N ILE A 187 1.57 17.70 3.06
CA ILE A 187 0.15 17.71 3.44
C ILE A 187 -0.60 17.00 2.31
N PRO A 188 -1.20 15.82 2.53
CA PRO A 188 -1.95 15.13 1.51
C PRO A 188 -3.20 15.90 1.09
N ASP A 189 -3.61 15.69 -0.15
CA ASP A 189 -4.89 16.19 -0.63
C ASP A 189 -6.05 15.68 0.26
N PRO A 190 -6.90 16.57 0.79
CA PRO A 190 -7.99 16.21 1.70
C PRO A 190 -8.95 15.19 1.10
N ASN A 191 -9.56 14.39 1.97
CA ASN A 191 -10.72 13.57 1.59
C ASN A 191 -11.98 14.42 1.74
N ILE A 192 -12.94 14.23 0.85
CA ILE A 192 -14.24 14.89 0.92
C ILE A 192 -15.24 13.97 1.62
N ASP A 193 -16.11 14.54 2.45
CA ASP A 193 -17.32 13.86 2.93
C ASP A 193 -18.20 13.50 1.74
N THR A 194 -18.30 12.20 1.50
CA THR A 194 -19.00 11.63 0.37
C THR A 194 -20.51 11.70 0.52
N ASP A 195 -21.05 11.85 1.74
CA ASP A 195 -22.47 12.11 1.95
C ASP A 195 -22.83 13.56 1.57
N ALA A 196 -21.99 14.53 1.95
CA ALA A 196 -22.16 15.92 1.54
C ALA A 196 -22.05 16.07 0.01
N ALA A 197 -21.06 15.41 -0.60
CA ALA A 197 -20.89 15.38 -2.04
C ALA A 197 -22.09 14.75 -2.77
N TYR A 198 -22.66 13.67 -2.21
CA TYR A 198 -23.87 13.05 -2.76
C TYR A 198 -25.10 13.97 -2.67
N LYS A 199 -25.30 14.67 -1.53
CA LYS A 199 -26.40 15.63 -1.39
C LYS A 199 -26.31 16.78 -2.40
N MET A 200 -25.11 17.22 -2.74
CA MET A 200 -24.89 18.32 -3.67
C MET A 200 -25.02 17.91 -5.14
N GLY A 201 -24.47 16.77 -5.54
CA GLY A 201 -24.33 16.39 -6.95
C GLY A 201 -24.84 14.99 -7.32
N GLY A 202 -25.48 14.29 -6.38
CA GLY A 202 -26.01 12.94 -6.55
C GLY A 202 -24.95 11.89 -6.89
N GLY A 203 -25.43 10.73 -7.37
CA GLY A 203 -24.57 9.63 -7.81
C GLY A 203 -23.63 10.02 -8.95
N LYS A 204 -24.07 10.92 -9.85
CA LYS A 204 -23.27 11.40 -10.99
C LYS A 204 -21.95 12.06 -10.55
N LEU A 205 -21.98 12.87 -9.49
CA LEU A 205 -20.75 13.47 -8.95
C LEU A 205 -19.83 12.39 -8.39
N LEU A 206 -20.37 11.46 -7.60
CA LEU A 206 -19.58 10.36 -7.02
C LEU A 206 -18.98 9.46 -8.09
N GLN A 207 -19.70 9.19 -9.18
CA GLN A 207 -19.24 8.39 -10.30
C GLN A 207 -18.11 9.07 -11.07
N ARG A 208 -18.20 10.37 -11.31
CA ARG A 208 -17.19 11.13 -12.05
C ARG A 208 -15.91 11.32 -11.25
N SER A 209 -16.05 11.73 -9.98
CA SER A 209 -14.93 12.21 -9.16
C SER A 209 -14.47 11.21 -8.10
N GLY A 210 -15.25 10.17 -7.83
CA GLY A 210 -14.96 9.19 -6.78
C GLY A 210 -14.21 7.95 -7.24
N LYS A 211 -13.74 7.20 -6.25
CA LYS A 211 -13.17 5.86 -6.41
C LYS A 211 -13.80 4.90 -5.42
N ILE A 212 -14.30 3.78 -5.91
CA ILE A 212 -14.88 2.72 -5.08
C ILE A 212 -13.81 2.13 -4.16
N ASN A 213 -14.16 2.00 -2.89
CA ASN A 213 -13.38 1.34 -1.88
C ASN A 213 -13.93 -0.07 -1.62
N MET A 214 -13.28 -1.08 -2.21
CA MET A 214 -13.70 -2.47 -2.07
C MET A 214 -13.72 -2.99 -0.63
N GLU A 215 -12.93 -2.40 0.27
CA GLU A 215 -12.98 -2.77 1.69
C GLU A 215 -14.33 -2.37 2.31
N GLN A 216 -14.84 -1.18 1.98
CA GLN A 216 -16.16 -0.74 2.42
C GLN A 216 -17.26 -1.52 1.71
N VAL A 217 -17.11 -1.81 0.41
CA VAL A 217 -18.06 -2.66 -0.32
C VAL A 217 -18.22 -4.03 0.37
N ARG A 218 -17.11 -4.67 0.76
CA ARG A 218 -17.15 -5.94 1.51
C ARG A 218 -17.83 -5.81 2.87
N LEU A 219 -17.60 -4.71 3.57
CA LEU A 219 -18.24 -4.44 4.84
C LEU A 219 -19.77 -4.30 4.70
N TYR A 220 -20.25 -3.56 3.70
CA TYR A 220 -21.68 -3.41 3.46
C TYR A 220 -22.33 -4.68 2.91
N ALA A 221 -21.61 -5.45 2.08
CA ALA A 221 -22.06 -6.79 1.68
C ALA A 221 -22.22 -7.71 2.89
N ALA A 222 -21.24 -7.70 3.81
CA ALA A 222 -21.30 -8.46 5.05
C ALA A 222 -22.41 -8.00 6.02
N ARG A 223 -22.97 -6.80 5.84
CA ARG A 223 -24.14 -6.31 6.59
C ARG A 223 -25.48 -6.68 5.93
N GLY A 224 -25.45 -7.39 4.80
CA GLY A 224 -26.64 -7.85 4.10
C GLY A 224 -27.23 -6.85 3.09
N TYR A 225 -26.57 -5.73 2.79
CA TYR A 225 -27.09 -4.77 1.81
C TYR A 225 -27.13 -5.34 0.39
N PHE A 226 -26.18 -6.20 0.04
CA PHE A 226 -26.08 -6.89 -1.25
C PHE A 226 -25.12 -8.07 -1.12
N SER A 227 -25.13 -8.99 -2.06
CA SER A 227 -24.16 -10.08 -2.11
C SER A 227 -22.86 -9.63 -2.80
N LEU A 228 -21.72 -10.21 -2.37
CA LEU A 228 -20.46 -10.00 -3.08
C LEU A 228 -20.48 -10.57 -4.50
N SER A 229 -21.28 -11.59 -4.77
CA SER A 229 -21.46 -12.16 -6.10
C SER A 229 -22.00 -11.12 -7.09
N GLN A 230 -23.03 -10.37 -6.71
CA GLN A 230 -23.57 -9.26 -7.53
C GLN A 230 -22.50 -8.22 -7.83
N VAL A 231 -21.65 -7.89 -6.85
CA VAL A 231 -20.54 -6.96 -7.08
C VAL A 231 -19.53 -7.54 -8.08
N TYR A 232 -19.20 -8.82 -7.94
CA TYR A 232 -18.22 -9.48 -8.81
C TYR A 232 -18.69 -9.61 -10.26
N GLU A 233 -19.99 -9.71 -10.51
CA GLU A 233 -20.56 -9.69 -11.87
C GLU A 233 -20.23 -8.40 -12.63
N HIS A 234 -20.10 -7.28 -11.92
CA HIS A 234 -19.74 -5.99 -12.52
C HIS A 234 -18.24 -5.67 -12.43
N LEU A 235 -17.40 -6.57 -11.90
CA LEU A 235 -15.96 -6.37 -11.85
C LEU A 235 -15.27 -6.95 -13.09
N TYR A 236 -15.12 -6.11 -14.11
CA TYR A 236 -14.34 -6.46 -15.30
C TYR A 236 -12.85 -6.49 -15.00
N VAL A 237 -12.19 -7.60 -15.32
CA VAL A 237 -10.74 -7.74 -15.19
C VAL A 237 -10.06 -6.98 -16.33
N LYS A 238 -9.36 -5.88 -16.01
CA LYS A 238 -8.55 -5.11 -16.97
C LYS A 238 -7.22 -5.77 -17.28
N ASN A 239 -6.61 -6.37 -16.27
CA ASN A 239 -5.28 -6.97 -16.40
C ASN A 239 -5.09 -8.06 -15.34
N ILE A 240 -4.38 -9.12 -15.70
CA ILE A 240 -3.90 -10.13 -14.76
C ILE A 240 -2.38 -10.05 -14.76
N GLN A 241 -1.82 -9.65 -13.61
CA GLN A 241 -0.38 -9.61 -13.43
C GLN A 241 0.04 -10.72 -12.48
N THR A 242 0.98 -11.55 -12.89
CA THR A 242 1.60 -12.52 -12.00
C THR A 242 2.59 -11.80 -11.09
N LYS A 243 2.38 -11.89 -9.78
CA LYS A 243 3.27 -11.33 -8.77
C LYS A 243 4.00 -12.46 -8.04
N TYR A 244 5.32 -12.41 -8.05
CA TYR A 244 6.14 -13.29 -7.23
C TYR A 244 6.28 -12.74 -5.81
N LEU A 245 5.99 -13.58 -4.82
CA LEU A 245 6.21 -13.31 -3.41
C LEU A 245 7.26 -14.26 -2.86
N LEU A 246 8.18 -13.70 -2.09
CA LEU A 246 9.16 -14.45 -1.32
C LEU A 246 8.98 -14.09 0.15
N LEU A 247 8.64 -15.07 0.97
CA LEU A 247 8.22 -14.90 2.36
C LEU A 247 8.96 -15.88 3.26
N THR A 248 9.04 -15.58 4.55
CA THR A 248 9.37 -16.64 5.52
C THR A 248 8.12 -17.48 5.74
N LEU A 249 8.29 -18.75 6.12
CA LEU A 249 7.16 -19.63 6.43
C LEU A 249 6.27 -19.07 7.54
N ILE A 250 6.88 -18.43 8.54
CA ILE A 250 6.16 -17.74 9.62
C ILE A 250 5.30 -16.60 9.04
N SER A 251 5.85 -15.75 8.17
CA SER A 251 5.07 -14.67 7.56
C SER A 251 3.94 -15.18 6.67
N GLU A 252 4.12 -16.32 6.00
CA GLU A 252 3.04 -16.94 5.24
C GLU A 252 1.90 -17.43 6.15
N ARG A 253 2.23 -18.11 7.25
CA ARG A 253 1.23 -18.55 8.25
C ARG A 253 0.47 -17.36 8.83
N ASN A 254 1.18 -16.33 9.29
CA ASN A 254 0.55 -15.13 9.85
C ASN A 254 -0.37 -14.42 8.82
N MET A 255 0.01 -14.43 7.53
CA MET A 255 -0.83 -13.88 6.46
C MET A 255 -2.11 -14.70 6.28
N MET A 256 -2.02 -16.03 6.33
CA MET A 256 -3.20 -16.91 6.25
C MET A 256 -4.11 -16.73 7.46
N GLU A 257 -3.55 -16.67 8.67
CA GLU A 257 -4.31 -16.41 9.90
C GLU A 257 -5.02 -15.05 9.86
N GLY A 258 -4.34 -14.00 9.39
CA GLY A 258 -4.96 -12.68 9.21
C GLY A 258 -6.13 -12.69 8.21
N LEU A 259 -6.04 -13.47 7.13
CA LEU A 259 -7.16 -13.65 6.19
C LEU A 259 -8.34 -14.38 6.85
N VAL A 260 -8.07 -15.42 7.65
CA VAL A 260 -9.11 -16.13 8.41
C VAL A 260 -9.79 -15.19 9.40
N GLN A 261 -9.04 -14.39 10.15
CA GLN A 261 -9.58 -13.41 11.10
C GLN A 261 -10.46 -12.36 10.40
N GLN A 262 -10.04 -11.85 9.24
CA GLN A 262 -10.86 -10.95 8.45
C GLN A 262 -12.16 -11.60 7.98
N ASN A 263 -12.10 -12.86 7.53
CA ASN A 263 -13.29 -13.58 7.11
C ASN A 263 -14.26 -13.82 8.26
N ASN A 264 -13.73 -14.19 9.43
CA ASN A 264 -14.51 -14.36 10.66
C ASN A 264 -15.18 -13.05 11.09
N LYS A 265 -14.48 -11.91 10.96
CA LYS A 265 -15.08 -10.59 11.21
C LYS A 265 -16.27 -10.31 10.31
N TYR A 266 -16.16 -10.59 9.00
CA TYR A 266 -17.29 -10.41 8.07
C TYR A 266 -18.45 -11.37 8.40
N SER A 267 -18.15 -12.62 8.73
CA SER A 267 -19.17 -13.59 9.16
C SER A 267 -19.91 -13.12 10.42
N TRP A 268 -19.20 -12.59 11.41
CA TRP A 268 -19.80 -12.12 12.64
C TRP A 268 -20.71 -10.90 12.41
N ILE A 269 -20.27 -9.96 11.57
CA ILE A 269 -21.09 -8.81 11.16
C ILE A 269 -22.38 -9.28 10.48
N ASN A 270 -22.30 -10.29 9.62
CA ASN A 270 -23.48 -10.85 8.95
C ASN A 270 -24.48 -11.43 9.95
N ILE A 271 -24.01 -12.25 10.89
CA ILE A 271 -24.86 -12.84 11.94
C ILE A 271 -25.53 -11.76 12.79
N GLN A 272 -24.80 -10.71 13.17
CA GLN A 272 -25.38 -9.59 13.92
C GLN A 272 -26.46 -8.86 13.14
N SER A 273 -26.18 -8.54 11.87
CA SER A 273 -27.15 -7.88 11.01
C SER A 273 -28.41 -8.74 10.88
N GLU A 274 -28.29 -10.04 10.59
CA GLU A 274 -29.41 -10.98 10.52
C GLU A 274 -30.26 -11.02 11.81
N ALA A 275 -29.65 -10.85 12.98
CA ALA A 275 -30.39 -10.75 14.24
C ALA A 275 -31.19 -9.44 14.35
N THR A 276 -30.61 -8.31 13.91
CA THR A 276 -31.29 -7.00 13.92
C THR A 276 -32.46 -6.91 12.94
N TRP A 277 -32.44 -7.68 11.84
CA TRP A 277 -33.56 -7.73 10.87
C TRP A 277 -34.74 -8.61 11.33
N LYS A 278 -34.55 -9.42 12.38
CA LYS A 278 -35.58 -10.33 12.92
C LYS A 278 -36.36 -9.74 14.10
N GLU A 279 -35.97 -8.55 14.56
CA GLU A 279 -36.71 -7.71 15.53
C GLU A 279 -37.60 -6.70 14.80
#